data_AF-A0A2N9JFV1-F1
#
_entry.id   AF-A0A2N9JFV1-F1
#
_cell.length_a   1.000
_cell.length_b   1.000
_cell.length_c   1.000
_cell.angle_alpha   90.00
_cell.angle_beta   90.00
_cell.angle_gamma   90.00
#
_symmetry.space_group_name_H-M   'P 1'
#
loop_
_entity.id
_entity.type
_entity.pdbx_description
1 polymer ?
#
loop_
_entity_poly.entity_id
_entity_poly.type
_entity_poly.pdbx_seq_one_letter_code
_entity_poly.pdbx_strand_id
1 'polypeptide(L)'
;MSNNGSFPGNGGPGFGNQQGPQGGSWQSGGQQYPPAGQQAGWGQQNPGQQPPPAWSGAPGQPTPYGQQQYPTQPHYAAQPQYGQGGPQQPWGYPPAQGQNQSPKKSNKAVLGVVGGVVGVALIGGTVYALGRPNPAPAPTVSTSGLSTPTVATAKASDVVSAYLRALGSGDSATALSLAATAPTDTTLLTDAVLAKTTAGKLTDISVPDVAGQATSVTATYSLNGKPVTATFAVTNVGGQYRMAQVAAEVELAAMADVPLKLAGVRPTGDVVSVFPGVYPVTPVNKYYSIGTVSMAVSDTEDVTPDSRTVGLSSAGKSAIVKAANAKWKACLKSHSLRPSGCGFGVRSRSGVKLITSSIKWTKKSGAKWSSAKFKLVAPGLAEAKSAATVHFYARDARVSGRYWFKDVKLQGVSALIGSSKVSVTFY
;
A
#
# COMPACT_ATOMS: atom_id res chain seq x y z
N MET A 1 39.58 -44.85 -24.26
CA MET A 1 39.78 -43.48 -24.80
C MET A 1 39.30 -43.51 -26.24
N SER A 2 38.44 -42.57 -26.63
CA SER A 2 37.42 -42.81 -27.66
C SER A 2 37.89 -42.56 -29.10
N ASN A 3 37.21 -43.24 -30.03
CA ASN A 3 37.64 -43.44 -31.42
C ASN A 3 37.06 -42.38 -32.39
N ASN A 4 37.69 -42.23 -33.55
CA ASN A 4 37.39 -41.22 -34.58
C ASN A 4 36.84 -41.91 -35.85
N GLY A 5 35.86 -41.30 -36.54
CA GLY A 5 35.34 -41.73 -37.85
C GLY A 5 34.50 -40.60 -38.48
N SER A 6 34.78 -40.06 -39.67
CA SER A 6 34.75 -40.65 -41.04
C SER A 6 33.31 -41.00 -41.50
N PHE A 7 32.58 -40.10 -42.19
CA PHE A 7 32.54 -39.86 -43.68
C PHE A 7 31.42 -40.70 -44.38
N PRO A 8 30.93 -40.38 -45.61
CA PRO A 8 30.80 -39.10 -46.36
C PRO A 8 29.44 -38.95 -47.17
N GLY A 9 29.33 -37.95 -48.06
CA GLY A 9 28.40 -37.91 -49.23
C GLY A 9 27.32 -36.79 -49.18
N ASN A 10 27.33 -35.67 -49.90
CA ASN A 10 27.73 -35.23 -51.26
C ASN A 10 26.54 -35.17 -52.27
N GLY A 11 26.29 -33.99 -52.87
CA GLY A 11 25.33 -33.81 -53.99
C GLY A 11 24.42 -32.57 -53.94
N GLY A 12 24.83 -31.46 -54.60
CA GLY A 12 23.91 -30.45 -55.17
C GLY A 12 23.94 -30.55 -56.71
N PRO A 13 23.65 -29.50 -57.51
CA PRO A 13 22.99 -28.21 -57.20
C PRO A 13 21.95 -27.71 -58.27
N GLY A 14 21.22 -26.63 -57.96
CA GLY A 14 21.05 -25.49 -58.90
C GLY A 14 19.83 -25.36 -59.85
N PHE A 15 19.29 -24.13 -59.90
CA PHE A 15 18.53 -23.45 -61.00
C PHE A 15 17.15 -24.04 -61.43
N GLY A 16 16.18 -23.28 -61.95
CA GLY A 16 16.03 -21.81 -62.05
C GLY A 16 14.98 -21.35 -63.08
N ASN A 17 14.02 -20.50 -62.65
CA ASN A 17 13.26 -19.49 -63.42
C ASN A 17 12.20 -19.84 -64.52
N GLN A 18 11.06 -19.11 -64.40
CA GLN A 18 10.33 -18.35 -65.44
C GLN A 18 9.06 -18.85 -66.22
N GLN A 19 8.10 -17.90 -66.29
CA GLN A 19 7.02 -17.65 -67.29
C GLN A 19 5.67 -18.40 -67.25
N GLY A 20 4.57 -17.66 -67.56
CA GLY A 20 3.17 -18.14 -67.73
C GLY A 20 2.80 -18.40 -69.21
N PRO A 21 1.52 -18.29 -69.70
CA PRO A 21 0.41 -17.44 -69.20
C PRO A 21 -1.05 -17.98 -69.34
N GLN A 22 -2.04 -17.11 -69.00
CA GLN A 22 -3.45 -16.98 -69.50
C GLN A 22 -4.56 -18.04 -69.24
N GLY A 23 -5.77 -17.56 -68.85
CA GLY A 23 -7.06 -18.23 -69.18
C GLY A 23 -8.27 -18.13 -68.22
N GLY A 24 -8.91 -16.95 -68.05
CA GLY A 24 -10.29 -16.77 -67.47
C GLY A 24 -10.46 -17.02 -65.96
N SER A 25 -11.66 -16.95 -65.33
CA SER A 25 -12.91 -16.16 -65.57
C SER A 25 -13.73 -16.14 -64.24
N TRP A 26 -14.39 -15.07 -63.79
CA TRP A 26 -15.77 -14.60 -64.09
C TRP A 26 -16.05 -13.20 -63.46
N GLN A 27 -17.16 -12.55 -63.86
CA GLN A 27 -17.66 -11.18 -63.56
C GLN A 27 -18.10 -10.91 -62.08
N SER A 28 -17.89 -9.74 -61.43
CA SER A 28 -18.52 -8.37 -61.50
C SER A 28 -20.00 -8.28 -61.08
N GLY A 29 -20.56 -7.31 -60.32
CA GLY A 29 -20.05 -6.10 -59.62
C GLY A 29 -21.18 -5.08 -59.29
N GLY A 30 -21.02 -4.19 -58.27
CA GLY A 30 -21.93 -3.04 -57.93
C GLY A 30 -23.29 -3.38 -57.27
N GLN A 31 -24.14 -2.46 -56.76
CA GLN A 31 -24.04 -1.05 -56.28
C GLN A 31 -25.36 -0.63 -55.53
N GLN A 32 -25.37 0.53 -54.85
CA GLN A 32 -26.53 1.44 -54.56
C GLN A 32 -27.52 1.28 -53.35
N TYR A 33 -27.77 2.44 -52.70
CA TYR A 33 -28.93 2.90 -51.87
C TYR A 33 -30.10 3.38 -52.78
N PRO A 34 -31.29 3.94 -52.37
CA PRO A 34 -31.82 4.46 -51.06
C PRO A 34 -33.31 3.99 -50.80
N PRO A 35 -34.34 4.73 -50.28
CA PRO A 35 -34.46 5.95 -49.42
C PRO A 35 -35.41 5.77 -48.18
N ALA A 36 -35.92 6.88 -47.60
CA ALA A 36 -36.60 6.95 -46.28
C ALA A 36 -38.14 7.17 -46.31
N GLY A 37 -38.85 6.96 -45.18
CA GLY A 37 -40.25 7.40 -45.01
C GLY A 37 -40.97 7.17 -43.66
N GLN A 38 -41.40 8.26 -43.02
CA GLN A 38 -42.64 8.46 -42.20
C GLN A 38 -42.80 7.84 -40.79
N GLN A 39 -43.90 8.24 -40.11
CA GLN A 39 -44.05 8.38 -38.63
C GLN A 39 -45.09 7.44 -37.98
N ALA A 40 -44.99 7.34 -36.64
CA ALA A 40 -46.05 7.14 -35.64
C ALA A 40 -46.69 5.75 -35.44
N GLY A 41 -46.92 5.40 -34.16
CA GLY A 41 -47.69 4.22 -33.72
C GLY A 41 -47.47 3.86 -32.25
N TRP A 42 -48.45 4.09 -31.38
CA TRP A 42 -48.48 3.59 -29.99
C TRP A 42 -49.02 2.16 -29.96
N GLY A 43 -48.50 1.27 -29.09
CA GLY A 43 -49.07 -0.10 -28.98
C GLY A 43 -48.48 -1.04 -27.93
N GLN A 44 -49.13 -1.08 -26.77
CA GLN A 44 -49.36 -2.24 -25.87
C GLN A 44 -48.22 -3.05 -25.22
N GLN A 45 -48.62 -3.68 -24.11
CA GLN A 45 -47.83 -4.45 -23.14
C GLN A 45 -47.92 -5.96 -23.45
N ASN A 46 -47.05 -6.77 -22.84
CA ASN A 46 -47.24 -8.22 -22.74
C ASN A 46 -46.86 -8.72 -21.31
N PRO A 47 -47.52 -9.75 -20.75
CA PRO A 47 -47.50 -10.04 -19.31
C PRO A 47 -46.63 -11.26 -18.91
N GLY A 48 -46.49 -11.49 -17.60
CA GLY A 48 -46.17 -12.80 -17.05
C GLY A 48 -45.64 -12.83 -15.62
N GLN A 49 -46.40 -13.40 -14.68
CA GLN A 49 -46.11 -14.67 -13.95
C GLN A 49 -46.94 -14.78 -12.64
N GLN A 50 -47.35 -16.00 -12.29
CA GLN A 50 -48.29 -16.34 -11.20
C GLN A 50 -47.61 -17.07 -10.03
N PRO A 51 -48.15 -17.02 -8.80
CA PRO A 51 -47.79 -17.92 -7.68
C PRO A 51 -48.95 -18.83 -7.20
N PRO A 52 -48.63 -20.01 -6.64
CA PRO A 52 -49.40 -20.62 -5.53
C PRO A 52 -48.53 -21.45 -4.55
N PRO A 53 -49.06 -22.14 -3.51
CA PRO A 53 -50.37 -22.07 -2.84
C PRO A 53 -50.28 -21.85 -1.30
N ALA A 54 -51.43 -21.90 -0.60
CA ALA A 54 -51.58 -21.67 0.86
C ALA A 54 -52.08 -22.92 1.65
N TRP A 55 -52.14 -22.81 2.98
CA TRP A 55 -52.87 -23.73 3.89
C TRP A 55 -53.56 -22.95 5.05
N SER A 56 -54.51 -23.59 5.75
CA SER A 56 -55.69 -22.95 6.38
C SER A 56 -55.95 -23.28 7.87
N GLY A 57 -56.67 -22.42 8.62
CA GLY A 57 -57.39 -22.86 9.85
C GLY A 57 -57.87 -21.85 10.93
N ALA A 58 -59.02 -21.18 10.71
CA ALA A 58 -60.16 -20.95 11.65
C ALA A 58 -59.99 -20.29 13.09
N PRO A 59 -61.07 -19.86 13.81
CA PRO A 59 -61.10 -18.50 14.40
C PRO A 59 -61.54 -18.32 15.89
N GLY A 60 -61.39 -17.09 16.44
CA GLY A 60 -61.95 -16.65 17.73
C GLY A 60 -61.81 -15.14 18.02
N GLN A 61 -62.79 -14.52 18.69
CA GLN A 61 -62.93 -13.08 19.05
C GLN A 61 -62.83 -12.88 20.60
N PRO A 62 -62.96 -11.66 21.20
CA PRO A 62 -62.36 -10.33 20.91
C PRO A 62 -61.85 -9.60 22.21
N THR A 63 -61.54 -8.30 22.10
CA THR A 63 -61.46 -7.20 23.14
C THR A 63 -60.08 -6.54 23.45
N PRO A 64 -60.06 -5.22 23.81
CA PRO A 64 -58.96 -4.30 23.44
C PRO A 64 -58.25 -3.59 24.61
N TYR A 65 -57.17 -2.84 24.33
CA TYR A 65 -56.84 -1.56 25.04
C TYR A 65 -55.77 -0.73 24.28
N GLY A 66 -55.92 0.61 24.28
CA GLY A 66 -54.81 1.58 24.24
C GLY A 66 -54.30 2.13 22.90
N GLN A 67 -54.84 3.27 22.44
CA GLN A 67 -54.25 4.16 21.42
C GLN A 67 -54.44 5.63 21.85
N GLN A 68 -53.36 6.43 21.89
CA GLN A 68 -53.34 7.89 22.02
C GLN A 68 -52.13 8.40 21.20
N GLN A 69 -52.32 9.02 20.02
CA GLN A 69 -52.71 10.43 19.76
C GLN A 69 -51.63 11.48 20.11
N TYR A 70 -51.14 12.13 19.05
CA TYR A 70 -50.22 13.29 19.06
C TYR A 70 -50.96 14.62 19.31
N PRO A 71 -50.30 15.60 19.95
CA PRO A 71 -50.58 17.03 19.74
C PRO A 71 -49.44 17.83 19.07
N THR A 72 -49.73 19.09 18.72
CA THR A 72 -49.07 19.95 17.73
C THR A 72 -48.07 21.00 18.27
N GLN A 73 -47.35 21.67 17.34
CA GLN A 73 -46.46 22.82 17.59
C GLN A 73 -47.18 24.08 18.11
N PRO A 74 -46.50 24.94 18.92
CA PRO A 74 -46.88 26.34 19.15
C PRO A 74 -46.26 27.34 18.15
N HIS A 75 -46.86 28.53 18.07
CA HIS A 75 -46.53 29.64 17.15
C HIS A 75 -45.72 30.81 17.80
N TYR A 76 -45.34 31.76 16.95
CA TYR A 76 -44.58 33.02 17.20
C TYR A 76 -45.10 33.94 18.32
N ALA A 77 -44.19 34.77 18.86
CA ALA A 77 -44.52 36.02 19.57
C ALA A 77 -43.48 37.16 19.38
N ALA A 78 -43.98 38.31 18.89
CA ALA A 78 -43.60 39.73 19.12
C ALA A 78 -42.14 40.28 18.98
N GLN A 79 -42.03 41.38 18.21
CA GLN A 79 -40.97 42.41 18.31
C GLN A 79 -41.26 43.45 19.40
N PRO A 80 -40.29 44.34 19.71
CA PRO A 80 -40.56 45.78 19.57
C PRO A 80 -39.55 46.52 18.66
N GLN A 81 -39.92 47.75 18.27
CA GLN A 81 -39.19 48.63 17.34
C GLN A 81 -38.83 49.98 18.00
N TYR A 82 -37.79 50.65 17.46
CA TYR A 82 -37.39 52.08 17.56
C TYR A 82 -36.10 52.40 18.35
N GLY A 83 -35.22 53.19 17.71
CA GLY A 83 -34.02 53.80 18.31
C GLY A 83 -33.07 54.34 17.23
N GLN A 84 -32.92 55.67 17.13
CA GLN A 84 -32.05 56.32 16.13
C GLN A 84 -30.54 56.17 16.42
N GLY A 85 -29.72 56.43 15.40
CA GLY A 85 -28.26 56.35 15.50
C GLY A 85 -27.56 57.59 16.08
N GLY A 86 -26.29 57.40 16.43
CA GLY A 86 -25.35 58.44 16.87
C GLY A 86 -23.92 57.85 16.94
N PRO A 87 -22.85 58.62 16.66
CA PRO A 87 -21.49 58.07 16.53
C PRO A 87 -20.62 58.27 17.78
N GLN A 88 -19.71 57.32 18.11
CA GLN A 88 -18.33 57.63 18.52
C GLN A 88 -17.39 56.41 18.58
N GLN A 89 -16.09 56.71 18.65
CA GLN A 89 -14.93 55.83 18.45
C GLN A 89 -14.33 55.29 19.78
N PRO A 90 -13.34 54.36 19.75
CA PRO A 90 -13.17 53.34 20.81
C PRO A 90 -12.03 53.56 21.80
N TRP A 91 -12.11 52.81 22.91
CA TRP A 91 -11.02 52.41 23.82
C TRP A 91 -11.24 50.93 24.17
N GLY A 92 -10.25 50.07 24.43
CA GLY A 92 -8.79 50.20 24.40
C GLY A 92 -8.19 49.03 25.19
N TYR A 93 -7.19 48.32 24.64
CA TYR A 93 -6.50 47.21 25.34
C TYR A 93 -4.97 47.43 25.26
N PRO A 94 -4.22 47.32 26.37
CA PRO A 94 -2.79 47.66 26.41
C PRO A 94 -1.88 46.54 25.85
N PRO A 95 -0.65 46.87 25.40
CA PRO A 95 0.24 45.94 24.70
C PRO A 95 1.31 45.30 25.60
N ALA A 96 1.88 44.19 25.14
CA ALA A 96 3.15 43.66 25.64
C ALA A 96 4.05 43.15 24.51
N GLN A 97 5.35 43.41 24.65
CA GLN A 97 6.45 43.16 23.71
C GLN A 97 6.53 41.69 23.22
N GLY A 98 7.09 41.36 22.05
CA GLY A 98 7.93 42.15 21.16
C GLY A 98 9.35 41.58 21.07
N GLN A 99 9.57 40.59 20.20
CA GLN A 99 10.90 40.21 19.72
C GLN A 99 10.86 39.87 18.22
N ASN A 100 11.63 40.61 17.44
CA ASN A 100 11.63 40.58 15.98
C ASN A 100 13.03 40.15 15.52
N GLN A 101 13.17 38.95 14.96
CA GLN A 101 14.44 38.47 14.40
C GLN A 101 14.27 38.05 12.94
N SER A 102 14.91 38.79 12.05
CA SER A 102 14.88 38.59 10.59
C SER A 102 15.87 37.50 10.15
N PRO A 103 15.47 36.49 9.35
CA PRO A 103 16.41 35.54 8.78
C PRO A 103 17.14 36.12 7.55
N LYS A 104 18.46 36.30 7.64
CA LYS A 104 19.33 36.50 6.46
C LYS A 104 19.64 35.17 5.75
N LYS A 105 20.12 35.28 4.51
CA LYS A 105 20.09 34.22 3.48
C LYS A 105 21.41 33.44 3.36
N SER A 106 21.29 32.10 3.33
CA SER A 106 21.99 31.13 2.45
C SER A 106 23.50 30.88 2.50
N ASN A 107 23.79 29.58 2.30
CA ASN A 107 24.97 28.93 1.71
C ASN A 107 26.21 28.65 2.58
N LYS A 108 26.39 27.36 2.88
CA LYS A 108 27.59 26.57 2.53
C LYS A 108 27.21 25.08 2.42
N ALA A 109 27.82 24.38 1.47
CA ALA A 109 27.64 22.94 1.26
C ALA A 109 29.02 22.27 1.24
N VAL A 110 29.17 21.19 2.01
CA VAL A 110 30.33 20.28 2.10
C VAL A 110 29.71 18.94 2.51
N LEU A 111 29.47 17.94 1.65
CA LEU A 111 30.42 17.02 0.99
C LEU A 111 31.42 16.35 1.94
N GLY A 112 31.15 15.10 2.33
CA GLY A 112 32.15 14.25 3.00
C GLY A 112 31.64 12.84 3.36
N VAL A 113 32.25 11.82 2.72
CA VAL A 113 32.70 10.53 3.32
C VAL A 113 31.63 9.69 4.06
N VAL A 114 31.11 8.56 3.55
CA VAL A 114 31.73 7.25 3.16
C VAL A 114 32.35 6.49 4.34
N GLY A 115 31.82 5.31 4.66
CA GLY A 115 32.36 4.37 5.65
C GLY A 115 31.47 4.21 6.89
N GLY A 116 31.20 2.99 7.39
CA GLY A 116 31.59 1.68 6.89
C GLY A 116 30.72 0.55 7.46
N VAL A 117 30.69 -0.57 6.74
CA VAL A 117 30.19 -1.87 7.24
C VAL A 117 31.38 -2.63 7.86
N VAL A 118 31.10 -3.65 8.69
CA VAL A 118 32.05 -4.48 9.48
C VAL A 118 32.50 -3.78 10.77
N GLY A 119 32.44 -4.40 11.96
CA GLY A 119 31.98 -5.76 12.33
C GLY A 119 32.20 -6.01 13.83
N VAL A 120 32.27 -7.28 14.26
CA VAL A 120 32.45 -7.75 15.67
C VAL A 120 31.17 -7.57 16.51
N ALA A 121 30.35 -8.57 16.87
CA ALA A 121 30.52 -10.00 17.21
C ALA A 121 31.18 -10.27 18.58
N LEU A 122 30.47 -10.96 19.49
CA LEU A 122 30.77 -11.12 20.93
C LEU A 122 30.62 -9.79 21.69
N ILE A 123 30.12 -9.70 22.93
CA ILE A 123 30.12 -10.56 24.12
C ILE A 123 28.69 -10.45 24.73
N GLY A 124 28.01 -11.48 25.25
CA GLY A 124 28.39 -12.31 26.39
C GLY A 124 27.84 -11.70 27.69
N GLY A 125 27.05 -12.46 28.46
CA GLY A 125 26.24 -11.90 29.55
C GLY A 125 27.04 -11.34 30.72
N THR A 126 26.55 -10.26 31.32
CA THR A 126 27.06 -9.72 32.60
C THR A 126 25.96 -9.77 33.65
N VAL A 127 25.94 -10.85 34.45
CA VAL A 127 25.11 -10.91 35.66
C VAL A 127 25.83 -10.16 36.76
N TYR A 128 25.26 -9.04 37.21
CA TYR A 128 25.81 -8.24 38.30
C TYR A 128 25.41 -8.84 39.65
N ALA A 129 26.29 -9.66 40.24
CA ALA A 129 26.14 -10.19 41.59
C ALA A 129 27.35 -9.77 42.44
N LEU A 130 27.18 -8.73 43.27
CA LEU A 130 28.17 -8.31 44.26
C LEU A 130 27.68 -8.60 45.69
N GLY A 131 27.89 -9.83 46.14
CA GLY A 131 28.04 -10.16 47.55
C GLY A 131 29.52 -10.37 47.86
N ARG A 132 30.07 -9.68 48.87
CA ARG A 132 31.51 -9.74 49.21
C ARG A 132 31.88 -11.00 50.03
N PRO A 133 33.17 -11.40 50.07
CA PRO A 133 33.57 -12.79 50.27
C PRO A 133 34.17 -13.10 51.66
N ASN A 134 34.40 -14.40 51.91
CA ASN A 134 35.56 -14.88 52.69
C ASN A 134 36.04 -16.25 52.13
N PRO A 135 37.31 -16.66 52.32
CA PRO A 135 37.99 -17.51 51.32
C PRO A 135 38.60 -18.84 51.82
N ALA A 136 39.05 -19.65 50.83
CA ALA A 136 39.98 -20.79 50.89
C ALA A 136 39.44 -22.19 51.29
N PRO A 137 40.07 -23.30 50.84
CA PRO A 137 40.59 -23.53 49.47
C PRO A 137 40.25 -24.93 48.85
N ALA A 138 40.36 -24.97 47.51
CA ALA A 138 40.54 -26.08 46.52
C ALA A 138 40.80 -27.55 46.98
N PRO A 139 40.50 -28.60 46.16
CA PRO A 139 40.62 -28.58 44.68
C PRO A 139 39.63 -29.41 43.82
N THR A 140 39.86 -29.36 42.50
CA THR A 140 39.40 -30.27 41.42
C THR A 140 37.90 -30.49 41.21
N VAL A 141 37.32 -29.77 40.25
CA VAL A 141 36.20 -30.27 39.42
C VAL A 141 36.40 -29.88 37.95
N SER A 142 36.01 -30.81 37.08
CA SER A 142 36.10 -30.83 35.62
C SER A 142 35.60 -29.58 34.88
N THR A 143 36.11 -29.42 33.66
CA THR A 143 35.53 -28.57 32.60
C THR A 143 34.10 -28.98 32.27
N SER A 144 33.12 -28.29 32.86
CA SER A 144 31.71 -28.33 32.46
C SER A 144 31.35 -27.02 31.74
N GLY A 145 30.67 -27.15 30.59
CA GLY A 145 30.45 -26.05 29.66
C GLY A 145 29.51 -24.95 30.15
N LEU A 146 29.45 -23.86 29.38
CA LEU A 146 28.51 -22.76 29.59
C LEU A 146 27.08 -23.22 29.30
N SER A 147 26.37 -23.68 30.33
CA SER A 147 24.94 -23.93 30.25
C SER A 147 24.16 -22.61 30.28
N THR A 148 23.76 -22.11 29.11
CA THR A 148 22.61 -21.20 29.02
C THR A 148 21.38 -21.89 29.66
N PRO A 149 20.57 -21.16 30.46
CA PRO A 149 19.42 -21.75 31.13
C PRO A 149 18.42 -22.26 30.09
N THR A 150 18.42 -23.58 29.89
CA THR A 150 17.48 -24.26 29.01
C THR A 150 16.28 -24.63 29.85
N VAL A 151 15.09 -24.11 29.50
CA VAL A 151 13.84 -24.57 30.11
C VAL A 151 13.68 -26.05 29.79
N ALA A 152 13.70 -26.90 30.81
CA ALA A 152 13.56 -28.34 30.64
C ALA A 152 12.08 -28.70 30.40
N THR A 153 11.78 -29.11 29.16
CA THR A 153 10.45 -29.43 28.65
C THR A 153 10.33 -30.94 28.43
N ALA A 154 10.19 -31.68 29.53
CA ALA A 154 10.10 -33.14 29.49
C ALA A 154 8.80 -33.65 28.82
N LYS A 155 7.74 -32.84 28.77
CA LYS A 155 6.50 -33.13 28.02
C LYS A 155 6.32 -32.20 26.81
N ALA A 156 5.55 -32.70 25.85
CA ALA A 156 5.09 -31.95 24.68
C ALA A 156 4.12 -30.80 25.05
N SER A 157 3.23 -31.01 26.03
CA SER A 157 2.32 -29.97 26.53
C SER A 157 3.08 -28.81 27.19
N ASP A 158 4.16 -29.09 27.91
CA ASP A 158 4.98 -28.09 28.60
C ASP A 158 5.65 -27.12 27.62
N VAL A 159 6.21 -27.60 26.50
CA VAL A 159 6.88 -26.72 25.51
C VAL A 159 5.89 -25.77 24.82
N VAL A 160 4.69 -26.25 24.47
CA VAL A 160 3.65 -25.41 23.85
C VAL A 160 3.07 -24.40 24.85
N SER A 161 2.87 -24.81 26.10
CA SER A 161 2.45 -23.91 27.19
C SER A 161 3.49 -22.81 27.46
N ALA A 162 4.77 -23.17 27.51
CA ALA A 162 5.87 -22.21 27.67
C ALA A 162 5.97 -21.24 26.49
N TYR A 163 5.83 -21.74 25.25
CA TYR A 163 5.84 -20.94 24.03
C TYR A 163 4.70 -19.92 24.00
N LEU A 164 3.45 -20.35 24.17
CA LEU A 164 2.29 -19.45 24.17
C LEU A 164 2.35 -18.41 25.29
N ARG A 165 2.88 -18.79 26.47
CA ARG A 165 3.11 -17.84 27.57
C ARG A 165 4.16 -16.79 27.22
N ALA A 166 5.28 -17.19 26.59
CA ALA A 166 6.31 -16.27 26.14
C ALA A 166 5.78 -15.27 25.10
N LEU A 167 4.94 -15.72 24.15
CA LEU A 167 4.24 -14.83 23.22
C LEU A 167 3.30 -13.85 23.93
N GLY A 168 2.56 -14.31 24.95
CA GLY A 168 1.65 -13.49 25.74
C GLY A 168 2.35 -12.45 26.63
N SER A 169 3.53 -12.77 27.18
CA SER A 169 4.38 -11.83 27.93
C SER A 169 5.24 -10.93 27.05
N GLY A 170 5.31 -11.21 25.74
CA GLY A 170 6.13 -10.45 24.79
C GLY A 170 7.62 -10.80 24.80
N ASP A 171 7.97 -11.98 25.31
CA ASP A 171 9.34 -12.50 25.39
C ASP A 171 9.68 -13.34 24.14
N SER A 172 10.24 -12.67 23.13
CA SER A 172 10.68 -13.33 21.90
C SER A 172 11.90 -14.21 22.11
N ALA A 173 12.78 -13.88 23.06
CA ALA A 173 14.00 -14.65 23.30
C ALA A 173 13.67 -16.05 23.84
N THR A 174 12.75 -16.15 24.81
CA THR A 174 12.25 -17.43 25.30
C THR A 174 11.50 -18.17 24.20
N ALA A 175 10.62 -17.51 23.43
CA ALA A 175 9.88 -18.16 22.35
C ALA A 175 10.82 -18.75 21.26
N LEU A 176 11.86 -18.03 20.85
CA LEU A 176 12.89 -18.52 19.93
C LEU A 176 13.71 -19.68 20.53
N SER A 177 14.02 -19.62 21.83
CA SER A 177 14.81 -20.66 22.51
C SER A 177 14.12 -22.03 22.54
N LEU A 178 12.79 -22.07 22.42
CA LEU A 178 12.01 -23.31 22.41
C LEU A 178 11.98 -24.00 21.04
N ALA A 179 12.50 -23.36 19.98
CA ALA A 179 12.59 -23.94 18.64
C ALA A 179 13.59 -25.12 18.57
N ALA A 180 13.30 -26.09 17.73
CA ALA A 180 14.22 -27.16 17.36
C ALA A 180 15.31 -26.65 16.39
N THR A 181 14.92 -25.75 15.49
CA THR A 181 15.79 -25.06 14.53
C THR A 181 15.53 -23.55 14.66
N ALA A 182 16.59 -22.76 14.82
CA ALA A 182 16.45 -21.30 14.89
C ALA A 182 16.02 -20.72 13.52
N PRO A 183 15.00 -19.83 13.46
CA PRO A 183 14.67 -19.10 12.24
C PRO A 183 15.85 -18.29 11.70
N THR A 184 16.00 -18.27 10.37
CA THR A 184 17.10 -17.56 9.69
C THR A 184 16.88 -16.05 9.61
N ASP A 185 15.63 -15.59 9.53
CA ASP A 185 15.24 -14.18 9.64
C ASP A 185 14.48 -13.93 10.94
N THR A 186 15.09 -13.17 11.85
CA THR A 186 14.48 -12.74 13.12
C THR A 186 14.06 -11.27 13.12
N THR A 187 14.05 -10.59 11.97
CA THR A 187 13.78 -9.13 11.86
C THR A 187 12.40 -8.73 12.40
N LEU A 188 11.42 -9.64 12.33
CA LEU A 188 10.08 -9.46 12.93
C LEU A 188 9.87 -10.28 14.21
N LEU A 189 10.82 -11.14 14.58
CA LEU A 189 10.73 -12.04 15.74
C LEU A 189 11.40 -11.39 16.97
N THR A 190 10.86 -10.23 17.39
CA THR A 190 11.43 -9.42 18.49
C THR A 190 10.37 -8.97 19.48
N ASP A 191 10.78 -8.71 20.74
CA ASP A 191 9.92 -8.20 21.81
C ASP A 191 9.19 -6.90 21.37
N ALA A 192 9.88 -6.02 20.64
CA ALA A 192 9.33 -4.76 20.15
C ALA A 192 8.28 -4.93 19.02
N VAL A 193 8.20 -6.11 18.42
CA VAL A 193 7.12 -6.51 17.51
C VAL A 193 6.01 -7.19 18.31
N LEU A 194 6.31 -8.19 19.15
CA LEU A 194 5.33 -8.85 20.03
C LEU A 194 4.54 -7.85 20.89
N ALA A 195 5.22 -6.85 21.47
CA ALA A 195 4.60 -5.78 22.24
C ALA A 195 3.54 -4.96 21.48
N LYS A 196 3.51 -5.05 20.15
CA LYS A 196 2.53 -4.39 19.28
C LYS A 196 1.50 -5.36 18.67
N THR A 197 1.68 -6.67 18.85
CA THR A 197 0.88 -7.71 18.16
C THR A 197 0.19 -8.70 19.09
N THR A 198 0.81 -9.02 20.23
CA THR A 198 0.31 -9.99 21.22
C THR A 198 0.09 -9.40 22.62
N ALA A 199 0.75 -8.29 22.98
CA ALA A 199 0.65 -7.72 24.33
C ALA A 199 -0.80 -7.41 24.75
N GLY A 200 -1.23 -8.04 25.84
CA GLY A 200 -2.62 -7.95 26.34
C GLY A 200 -3.68 -8.51 25.39
N LYS A 201 -3.28 -9.30 24.39
CA LYS A 201 -4.15 -9.86 23.34
C LYS A 201 -4.13 -11.37 23.26
N LEU A 202 -3.07 -12.04 23.72
CA LEU A 202 -3.02 -13.50 23.81
C LEU A 202 -3.36 -13.91 25.26
N THR A 203 -4.56 -14.46 25.46
CA THR A 203 -5.12 -14.83 26.77
C THR A 203 -5.74 -16.23 26.74
N ASP A 204 -6.29 -16.69 27.86
CA ASP A 204 -7.13 -17.90 27.94
C ASP A 204 -6.46 -19.18 27.41
N ILE A 205 -5.13 -19.28 27.60
CA ILE A 205 -4.29 -20.38 27.12
C ILE A 205 -4.66 -21.68 27.84
N SER A 206 -5.10 -22.66 27.07
CA SER A 206 -5.34 -24.04 27.49
C SER A 206 -4.56 -25.00 26.60
N VAL A 207 -3.68 -25.78 27.21
CA VAL A 207 -2.91 -26.83 26.54
C VAL A 207 -3.22 -28.14 27.27
N PRO A 208 -4.01 -29.05 26.67
CA PRO A 208 -4.26 -30.37 27.24
C PRO A 208 -2.96 -31.16 27.43
N ASP A 209 -2.91 -31.96 28.49
CA ASP A 209 -1.77 -32.85 28.72
C ASP A 209 -1.77 -33.98 27.68
N VAL A 210 -0.64 -34.16 26.97
CA VAL A 210 -0.46 -35.21 25.97
C VAL A 210 0.51 -36.26 26.50
N ALA A 211 0.05 -37.51 26.60
CA ALA A 211 0.85 -38.62 27.11
C ALA A 211 1.72 -39.27 26.02
N GLY A 212 2.86 -39.83 26.43
CA GLY A 212 3.74 -40.62 25.54
C GLY A 212 4.63 -39.76 24.63
N GLN A 213 4.99 -40.32 23.46
CA GLN A 213 5.77 -39.62 22.44
C GLN A 213 4.83 -38.91 21.46
N ALA A 214 4.65 -37.60 21.65
CA ALA A 214 3.80 -36.77 20.81
C ALA A 214 4.62 -36.05 19.74
N THR A 215 4.09 -35.99 18.51
CA THR A 215 4.64 -35.21 17.39
C THR A 215 3.91 -33.88 17.18
N SER A 216 2.74 -33.71 17.81
CA SER A 216 1.94 -32.49 17.77
C SER A 216 1.12 -32.32 19.04
N VAL A 217 0.77 -31.08 19.35
CA VAL A 217 -0.09 -30.72 20.49
C VAL A 217 -1.10 -29.67 20.03
N THR A 218 -2.38 -29.97 20.18
CA THR A 218 -3.45 -28.99 19.97
C THR A 218 -3.61 -28.14 21.23
N ALA A 219 -3.67 -26.82 21.07
CA ALA A 219 -3.94 -25.86 22.14
C ALA A 219 -5.07 -24.91 21.75
N THR A 220 -5.74 -24.34 22.75
CA THR A 220 -6.70 -23.26 22.56
C THR A 220 -6.27 -22.01 23.32
N TYR A 221 -6.57 -20.84 22.77
CA TYR A 221 -6.30 -19.54 23.39
C TYR A 221 -7.18 -18.47 22.74
N SER A 222 -7.28 -17.31 23.37
CA SER A 222 -7.92 -16.13 22.81
C SER A 222 -6.86 -15.25 22.18
N LEU A 223 -7.03 -14.88 20.91
CA LEU A 223 -6.19 -13.90 20.21
C LEU A 223 -7.02 -12.66 19.85
N ASN A 224 -6.74 -11.55 20.52
CA ASN A 224 -7.49 -10.29 20.45
C ASN A 224 -9.01 -10.53 20.71
N GLY A 225 -9.32 -11.32 21.73
CA GLY A 225 -10.70 -11.63 22.13
C GLY A 225 -11.42 -12.66 21.25
N LYS A 226 -10.74 -13.29 20.28
CA LYS A 226 -11.30 -14.35 19.45
C LYS A 226 -10.71 -15.71 19.84
N PRO A 227 -11.51 -16.76 20.06
CA PRO A 227 -10.97 -18.09 20.29
C PRO A 227 -10.23 -18.60 19.05
N VAL A 228 -9.07 -19.18 19.29
CA VAL A 228 -8.21 -19.88 18.32
C VAL A 228 -8.01 -21.30 18.84
N THR A 229 -8.07 -22.26 17.94
CA THR A 229 -7.64 -23.65 18.17
C THR A 229 -6.54 -23.91 17.16
N ALA A 230 -5.34 -24.25 17.64
CA ALA A 230 -4.14 -24.41 16.83
C ALA A 230 -3.43 -25.71 17.17
N THR A 231 -2.79 -26.34 16.20
CA THR A 231 -1.98 -27.55 16.42
C THR A 231 -0.51 -27.25 16.15
N PHE A 232 0.31 -27.38 17.18
CA PHE A 232 1.74 -27.09 17.12
C PHE A 232 2.53 -28.38 16.95
N ALA A 233 3.36 -28.45 15.91
CA ALA A 233 4.29 -29.55 15.72
C ALA A 233 5.45 -29.47 16.73
N VAL A 234 5.79 -30.60 17.36
CA VAL A 234 6.85 -30.72 18.36
C VAL A 234 7.75 -31.91 18.04
N THR A 235 9.00 -31.84 18.50
CA THR A 235 9.98 -32.91 18.31
C THR A 235 10.83 -33.09 19.58
N ASN A 236 11.28 -34.31 19.84
CA ASN A 236 12.15 -34.59 20.98
C ASN A 236 13.62 -34.53 20.55
N VAL A 237 14.37 -33.60 21.13
CA VAL A 237 15.80 -33.39 20.87
C VAL A 237 16.57 -33.65 22.16
N GLY A 238 17.28 -34.78 22.22
CA GLY A 238 18.11 -35.14 23.38
C GLY A 238 17.32 -35.32 24.69
N GLY A 239 16.07 -35.81 24.62
CA GLY A 239 15.20 -35.99 25.78
C GLY A 239 14.36 -34.76 26.15
N GLN A 240 14.48 -33.64 25.41
CA GLN A 240 13.72 -32.41 25.64
C GLN A 240 12.81 -32.13 24.45
N TYR A 241 11.54 -31.77 24.70
CA TYR A 241 10.63 -31.36 23.63
C TYR A 241 10.91 -29.94 23.16
N ARG A 242 10.98 -29.77 21.85
CA ARG A 242 11.15 -28.48 21.16
C ARG A 242 9.98 -28.28 20.19
N MET A 243 9.63 -27.02 19.95
CA MET A 243 8.74 -26.62 18.86
C MET A 243 9.43 -26.93 17.53
N ALA A 244 8.80 -27.66 16.62
CA ALA A 244 9.38 -27.91 15.30
C ALA A 244 9.51 -26.59 14.51
N GLN A 245 8.54 -25.69 14.69
CA GLN A 245 8.50 -24.33 14.16
C GLN A 245 7.95 -23.38 15.22
N VAL A 246 8.44 -22.14 15.24
CA VAL A 246 8.05 -21.09 16.21
C VAL A 246 7.49 -19.83 15.55
N ALA A 247 7.45 -19.79 14.22
CA ALA A 247 6.96 -18.68 13.43
C ALA A 247 6.29 -19.25 12.17
N ALA A 248 5.23 -18.58 11.70
CA ALA A 248 4.63 -18.81 10.39
C ALA A 248 5.40 -18.02 9.32
N GLU A 249 5.53 -18.55 8.10
CA GLU A 249 5.90 -17.74 6.95
C GLU A 249 4.68 -17.00 6.38
N VAL A 250 4.85 -15.73 6.00
CA VAL A 250 3.77 -14.89 5.46
C VAL A 250 4.17 -14.28 4.13
N GLU A 251 3.38 -14.55 3.08
CA GLU A 251 3.59 -13.99 1.74
C GLU A 251 2.99 -12.57 1.64
N LEU A 252 3.84 -11.55 1.82
CA LEU A 252 3.46 -10.15 1.76
C LEU A 252 3.18 -9.65 0.34
N ALA A 253 3.80 -10.26 -0.68
CA ALA A 253 3.54 -9.92 -2.08
C ALA A 253 2.08 -10.17 -2.49
N ALA A 254 1.44 -11.21 -1.94
CA ALA A 254 0.02 -11.49 -2.13
C ALA A 254 -0.90 -10.40 -1.50
N MET A 255 -0.44 -9.72 -0.44
CA MET A 255 -1.25 -8.76 0.31
C MET A 255 -1.49 -7.44 -0.42
N ALA A 256 -0.47 -6.87 -1.08
CA ALA A 256 -0.57 -5.53 -1.65
C ALA A 256 0.50 -5.25 -2.70
N ASP A 257 0.13 -4.45 -3.70
CA ASP A 257 1.01 -3.99 -4.78
C ASP A 257 1.97 -2.85 -4.37
N VAL A 258 1.92 -2.43 -3.10
CA VAL A 258 2.81 -1.39 -2.53
C VAL A 258 3.56 -1.91 -1.30
N PRO A 259 4.81 -1.49 -1.05
CA PRO A 259 5.57 -1.99 0.09
C PRO A 259 4.90 -1.63 1.42
N LEU A 260 4.84 -2.61 2.32
CA LEU A 260 4.19 -2.53 3.62
C LEU A 260 5.18 -2.51 4.79
N LYS A 261 4.62 -2.28 5.98
CA LYS A 261 5.23 -2.42 7.30
C LYS A 261 4.31 -3.24 8.18
N LEU A 262 4.89 -4.17 8.93
CA LEU A 262 4.22 -4.94 9.98
C LEU A 262 4.73 -4.44 11.34
N ALA A 263 3.82 -4.13 12.28
CA ALA A 263 4.21 -3.60 13.60
C ALA A 263 5.11 -2.33 13.55
N GLY A 264 5.05 -1.60 12.43
CA GLY A 264 5.89 -0.43 12.14
C GLY A 264 7.29 -0.74 11.59
N VAL A 265 7.71 -2.01 11.60
CA VAL A 265 8.96 -2.51 10.98
C VAL A 265 8.73 -2.69 9.48
N ARG A 266 9.72 -2.33 8.65
CA ARG A 266 9.70 -2.61 7.21
C ARG A 266 10.45 -3.92 6.97
N PRO A 267 9.80 -4.95 6.40
CA PRO A 267 10.49 -6.18 6.04
C PRO A 267 11.49 -6.01 4.88
N THR A 268 12.40 -6.97 4.80
CA THR A 268 13.51 -7.06 3.84
C THR A 268 13.13 -7.86 2.58
N GLY A 269 12.32 -8.90 2.73
CA GLY A 269 11.80 -9.75 1.64
C GLY A 269 10.27 -9.75 1.53
N ASP A 270 9.78 -10.48 0.52
CA ASP A 270 8.36 -10.64 0.22
C ASP A 270 7.70 -11.80 0.99
N VAL A 271 8.50 -12.75 1.50
CA VAL A 271 8.10 -13.76 2.49
C VAL A 271 8.80 -13.42 3.81
N VAL A 272 8.07 -13.51 4.93
CA VAL A 272 8.58 -13.12 6.26
C VAL A 272 8.15 -14.09 7.35
N SER A 273 9.06 -14.39 8.28
CA SER A 273 8.73 -15.18 9.48
C SER A 273 8.14 -14.28 10.57
N VAL A 274 6.97 -14.65 11.11
CA VAL A 274 6.30 -13.93 12.22
C VAL A 274 5.73 -14.88 13.27
N PHE A 275 5.68 -14.43 14.51
CA PHE A 275 4.96 -15.14 15.57
C PHE A 275 3.43 -15.11 15.37
N PRO A 276 2.68 -16.06 15.96
CA PRO A 276 1.25 -15.91 16.20
C PRO A 276 0.93 -14.54 16.83
N GLY A 277 -0.04 -13.80 16.29
CA GLY A 277 -0.32 -12.43 16.72
C GLY A 277 -1.21 -11.62 15.78
N VAL A 278 -1.62 -10.41 16.21
CA VAL A 278 -2.38 -9.48 15.37
C VAL A 278 -1.51 -8.30 14.95
N TYR A 279 -1.01 -8.36 13.72
CA TYR A 279 -0.07 -7.41 13.14
C TYR A 279 -0.79 -6.18 12.60
N PRO A 280 -0.51 -4.95 13.12
CA PRO A 280 -0.96 -3.75 12.46
C PRO A 280 -0.12 -3.55 11.18
N VAL A 281 -0.84 -3.43 10.05
CA VAL A 281 -0.30 -3.30 8.70
C VAL A 281 -0.40 -1.84 8.27
N THR A 282 0.70 -1.27 7.77
CA THR A 282 0.71 0.11 7.24
C THR A 282 1.58 0.22 6.00
N PRO A 283 1.29 1.09 5.02
CA PRO A 283 2.21 1.33 3.91
C PRO A 283 3.55 1.94 4.37
N VAL A 284 4.65 1.66 3.67
CA VAL A 284 5.98 2.24 4.02
C VAL A 284 6.02 3.76 3.97
N ASN A 285 5.15 4.38 3.18
CA ASN A 285 5.07 5.84 3.01
C ASN A 285 3.62 6.35 3.16
N LYS A 286 3.49 7.60 3.59
CA LYS A 286 2.19 8.24 3.90
C LYS A 286 1.32 8.58 2.69
N TYR A 287 1.76 8.31 1.46
CA TYR A 287 0.98 8.65 0.25
C TYR A 287 -0.07 7.59 -0.10
N TYR A 288 0.08 6.37 0.43
CA TYR A 288 -0.87 5.28 0.25
C TYR A 288 -1.81 5.12 1.44
N SER A 289 -2.95 4.48 1.18
CA SER A 289 -3.92 3.97 2.15
C SER A 289 -4.29 2.54 1.76
N ILE A 290 -4.50 1.66 2.73
CA ILE A 290 -4.96 0.28 2.52
C ILE A 290 -6.32 0.08 3.19
N GLY A 291 -7.17 -0.78 2.63
CA GLY A 291 -8.52 -1.05 3.15
C GLY A 291 -8.52 -1.64 4.56
N THR A 292 -7.72 -2.69 4.78
CA THR A 292 -7.63 -3.39 6.07
C THR A 292 -6.27 -3.15 6.71
N VAL A 293 -6.26 -2.62 7.94
CA VAL A 293 -5.06 -2.17 8.68
C VAL A 293 -4.49 -3.19 9.66
N SER A 294 -5.01 -4.42 9.68
CA SER A 294 -4.50 -5.50 10.53
C SER A 294 -4.49 -6.86 9.81
N MET A 295 -3.63 -7.75 10.26
CA MET A 295 -3.50 -9.14 9.80
C MET A 295 -3.38 -10.02 11.05
N ALA A 296 -4.24 -11.02 11.17
CA ALA A 296 -4.11 -12.03 12.22
C ALA A 296 -3.31 -13.21 11.67
N VAL A 297 -2.32 -13.65 12.43
CA VAL A 297 -1.63 -14.92 12.25
C VAL A 297 -2.04 -15.75 13.46
N SER A 298 -2.83 -16.79 13.21
CA SER A 298 -3.41 -17.59 14.29
C SER A 298 -2.35 -18.42 14.99
N ASP A 299 -1.49 -19.10 14.23
CA ASP A 299 -0.58 -20.15 14.69
C ASP A 299 0.75 -20.10 13.91
N THR A 300 1.41 -21.24 13.72
CA THR A 300 2.70 -21.36 13.02
C THR A 300 2.58 -21.93 11.60
N GLU A 301 1.37 -22.16 11.07
CA GLU A 301 1.19 -22.58 9.67
C GLU A 301 1.37 -21.38 8.72
N ASP A 302 1.85 -21.65 7.50
CA ASP A 302 2.13 -20.61 6.52
C ASP A 302 0.85 -19.86 6.09
N VAL A 303 0.92 -18.53 6.05
CA VAL A 303 -0.23 -17.68 5.77
C VAL A 303 -0.02 -16.94 4.45
N THR A 304 -0.84 -17.26 3.44
CA THR A 304 -1.05 -16.41 2.26
C THR A 304 -2.25 -15.49 2.54
N PRO A 305 -2.07 -14.21 2.89
CA PRO A 305 -3.19 -13.36 3.32
C PRO A 305 -3.92 -12.77 2.11
N ASP A 306 -5.24 -12.55 2.25
CA ASP A 306 -6.07 -11.93 1.21
C ASP A 306 -5.46 -10.63 0.66
N SER A 307 -5.50 -10.51 -0.67
CA SER A 307 -5.12 -9.28 -1.38
C SER A 307 -5.95 -8.07 -0.93
N ARG A 308 -5.30 -6.92 -0.77
CA ARG A 308 -5.88 -5.73 -0.16
C ARG A 308 -5.98 -4.60 -1.17
N THR A 309 -7.11 -3.89 -1.13
CA THR A 309 -7.29 -2.70 -1.96
C THR A 309 -6.36 -1.57 -1.49
N VAL A 310 -5.49 -1.13 -2.40
CA VAL A 310 -4.57 0.00 -2.19
C VAL A 310 -5.14 1.25 -2.87
N GLY A 311 -5.02 2.38 -2.18
CA GLY A 311 -5.49 3.67 -2.65
C GLY A 311 -4.54 4.81 -2.32
N LEU A 312 -4.88 6.01 -2.84
CA LEU A 312 -4.18 7.24 -2.47
C LEU A 312 -4.76 7.83 -1.19
N SER A 313 -3.90 8.04 -0.20
CA SER A 313 -4.23 8.80 0.99
C SER A 313 -4.49 10.28 0.66
N SER A 314 -5.10 11.01 1.61
CA SER A 314 -5.24 12.46 1.52
C SER A 314 -3.89 13.18 1.38
N ALA A 315 -2.84 12.67 2.03
CA ALA A 315 -1.48 13.20 1.90
C ALA A 315 -0.86 12.89 0.53
N GLY A 316 -1.14 11.72 -0.05
CA GLY A 316 -0.75 11.37 -1.43
C GLY A 316 -1.39 12.30 -2.45
N LYS A 317 -2.72 12.44 -2.40
CA LYS A 317 -3.49 13.37 -3.25
C LYS A 317 -2.95 14.80 -3.15
N SER A 318 -2.73 15.30 -1.93
CA SER A 318 -2.16 16.64 -1.70
C SER A 318 -0.74 16.80 -2.28
N ALA A 319 0.12 15.79 -2.11
CA ALA A 319 1.47 15.80 -2.67
C ALA A 319 1.47 15.81 -4.21
N ILE A 320 0.60 15.02 -4.85
CA ILE A 320 0.41 15.02 -6.31
C ILE A 320 -0.06 16.40 -6.78
N VAL A 321 -1.08 16.99 -6.15
CA VAL A 321 -1.60 18.32 -6.52
C VAL A 321 -0.53 19.40 -6.35
N LYS A 322 0.29 19.33 -5.29
CA LYS A 322 1.43 20.24 -5.08
C LYS A 322 2.48 20.09 -6.19
N ALA A 323 2.86 18.86 -6.53
CA ALA A 323 3.82 18.56 -7.59
C ALA A 323 3.33 19.01 -8.97
N ALA A 324 2.06 18.74 -9.29
CA ALA A 324 1.41 19.18 -10.54
C ALA A 324 1.40 20.71 -10.66
N ASN A 325 1.03 21.44 -9.60
CA ASN A 325 1.08 22.90 -9.59
C ASN A 325 2.51 23.46 -9.76
N ALA A 326 3.52 22.83 -9.15
CA ALA A 326 4.92 23.22 -9.31
C ALA A 326 5.43 22.97 -10.74
N LYS A 327 5.21 21.77 -11.28
CA LYS A 327 5.56 21.40 -12.66
C LYS A 327 4.85 22.31 -13.66
N TRP A 328 3.56 22.59 -13.47
CA TRP A 328 2.78 23.49 -14.33
C TRP A 328 3.36 24.91 -14.40
N LYS A 329 3.72 25.49 -13.25
CA LYS A 329 4.39 26.80 -13.18
C LYS A 329 5.74 26.80 -13.89
N ALA A 330 6.50 25.71 -13.84
CA ALA A 330 7.75 25.56 -14.59
C ALA A 330 7.50 25.41 -16.11
N CYS A 331 6.48 24.64 -16.51
CA CYS A 331 6.09 24.45 -17.90
C CYS A 331 5.71 25.78 -18.58
N LEU A 332 4.89 26.62 -17.92
CA LEU A 332 4.50 27.93 -18.47
C LEU A 332 5.66 28.94 -18.56
N LYS A 333 6.72 28.76 -17.77
CA LYS A 333 7.95 29.57 -17.82
C LYS A 333 8.98 29.06 -18.84
N SER A 334 8.71 27.96 -19.55
CA SER A 334 9.66 27.41 -20.51
C SER A 334 9.71 28.22 -21.79
N HIS A 335 10.91 28.43 -22.32
CA HIS A 335 11.11 29.00 -23.67
C HIS A 335 11.32 27.91 -24.74
N SER A 336 10.97 26.65 -24.46
CA SER A 336 11.05 25.55 -25.44
C SER A 336 9.75 25.42 -26.26
N LEU A 337 9.90 25.02 -27.53
CA LEU A 337 8.78 24.61 -28.40
C LEU A 337 8.08 23.34 -27.91
N ARG A 338 8.79 22.45 -27.20
CA ARG A 338 8.25 21.22 -26.58
C ARG A 338 8.87 21.05 -25.19
N PRO A 339 8.34 21.71 -24.15
CA PRO A 339 8.88 21.61 -22.79
C PRO A 339 8.74 20.17 -22.23
N SER A 340 9.83 19.62 -21.67
CA SER A 340 9.87 18.21 -21.25
C SER A 340 8.88 17.91 -20.11
N GLY A 341 8.06 16.87 -20.30
CA GLY A 341 7.04 16.42 -19.35
C GLY A 341 5.86 17.39 -19.16
N CYS A 342 5.61 18.28 -20.13
CA CYS A 342 4.56 19.31 -20.05
C CYS A 342 3.31 19.02 -20.89
N GLY A 343 3.24 17.89 -21.62
CA GLY A 343 2.08 17.46 -22.42
C GLY A 343 1.80 18.30 -23.67
N PHE A 344 2.13 19.58 -23.65
CA PHE A 344 1.96 20.50 -24.76
C PHE A 344 3.25 20.76 -25.54
N GLY A 345 3.10 21.12 -26.82
CA GLY A 345 4.20 21.50 -27.68
C GLY A 345 3.75 21.90 -29.09
N VAL A 346 4.59 22.66 -29.78
CA VAL A 346 4.41 23.06 -31.19
C VAL A 346 5.60 22.52 -31.99
N ARG A 347 5.35 22.02 -33.21
CA ARG A 347 6.41 21.71 -34.18
C ARG A 347 6.68 22.98 -34.99
N SER A 348 7.94 23.30 -35.27
CA SER A 348 8.26 24.37 -36.23
C SER A 348 7.70 24.00 -37.60
N ARG A 349 7.21 24.99 -38.35
CA ARG A 349 6.81 24.80 -39.75
C ARG A 349 8.04 24.89 -40.64
N SER A 350 8.03 24.17 -41.77
CA SER A 350 9.02 24.40 -42.82
C SER A 350 8.96 25.86 -43.28
N GLY A 351 10.11 26.46 -43.55
CA GLY A 351 10.19 27.89 -43.85
C GLY A 351 9.66 28.78 -42.72
N VAL A 352 9.91 28.46 -41.45
CA VAL A 352 9.72 29.33 -40.28
C VAL A 352 10.89 29.23 -39.31
N LYS A 353 11.47 30.38 -38.92
CA LYS A 353 12.53 30.48 -37.90
C LYS A 353 11.98 31.27 -36.71
N LEU A 354 11.68 30.59 -35.60
CA LEU A 354 11.12 31.21 -34.40
C LEU A 354 12.23 31.71 -33.47
N ILE A 355 12.04 32.87 -32.84
CA ILE A 355 12.97 33.38 -31.82
C ILE A 355 12.69 32.66 -30.50
N THR A 356 13.56 31.74 -30.09
CA THR A 356 13.36 30.88 -28.89
C THR A 356 13.07 31.70 -27.62
N SER A 357 13.83 32.77 -27.35
CA SER A 357 13.61 33.64 -26.18
C SER A 357 12.28 34.40 -26.19
N SER A 358 11.61 34.50 -27.35
CA SER A 358 10.28 35.11 -27.46
C SER A 358 9.13 34.14 -27.19
N ILE A 359 9.42 32.84 -27.06
CA ILE A 359 8.40 31.81 -26.78
C ILE A 359 7.76 32.10 -25.42
N LYS A 360 6.44 32.18 -25.41
CA LYS A 360 5.61 32.31 -24.21
C LYS A 360 4.52 31.24 -24.23
N TRP A 361 4.29 30.63 -23.07
CA TRP A 361 3.17 29.73 -22.81
C TRP A 361 2.29 30.35 -21.74
N THR A 362 1.03 30.63 -22.07
CA THR A 362 0.06 31.16 -21.09
C THR A 362 -1.10 30.20 -20.91
N LYS A 363 -1.65 30.15 -19.69
CA LYS A 363 -2.87 29.37 -19.42
C LYS A 363 -4.05 30.08 -20.08
N LYS A 364 -4.76 29.39 -20.98
CA LYS A 364 -6.03 29.86 -21.55
C LYS A 364 -7.24 29.33 -20.75
N SER A 365 -7.24 28.05 -20.39
CA SER A 365 -8.32 27.44 -19.60
C SER A 365 -7.89 26.16 -18.87
N GLY A 366 -8.74 25.66 -17.96
CA GLY A 366 -8.54 24.38 -17.25
C GLY A 366 -7.49 24.45 -16.14
N ALA A 367 -6.63 23.43 -16.04
CA ALA A 367 -5.56 23.31 -15.04
C ALA A 367 -6.04 23.48 -13.58
N LYS A 368 -7.13 22.79 -13.23
CA LYS A 368 -7.70 22.73 -11.87
C LYS A 368 -7.29 21.41 -11.20
N TRP A 369 -5.98 21.23 -10.96
CA TRP A 369 -5.40 19.96 -10.50
C TRP A 369 -5.97 19.48 -9.16
N SER A 370 -6.38 20.40 -8.28
CA SER A 370 -7.04 20.08 -7.00
C SER A 370 -8.41 19.39 -7.16
N SER A 371 -9.08 19.57 -8.30
CA SER A 371 -10.35 18.91 -8.64
C SER A 371 -10.16 17.63 -9.47
N ALA A 372 -8.91 17.26 -9.79
CA ALA A 372 -8.62 16.10 -10.62
C ALA A 372 -8.74 14.80 -9.81
N LYS A 373 -9.51 13.83 -10.33
CA LYS A 373 -9.75 12.53 -9.68
C LYS A 373 -8.59 11.57 -9.93
N PHE A 374 -7.52 11.71 -9.15
CA PHE A 374 -6.38 10.79 -9.21
C PHE A 374 -6.75 9.38 -8.74
N LYS A 375 -6.40 8.38 -9.54
CA LYS A 375 -6.47 6.94 -9.24
C LYS A 375 -5.09 6.33 -9.36
N LEU A 376 -4.76 5.31 -8.55
CA LEU A 376 -3.65 4.43 -8.87
C LEU A 376 -4.01 3.60 -10.10
N VAL A 377 -3.06 3.43 -11.01
CA VAL A 377 -3.17 2.57 -12.20
C VAL A 377 -2.11 1.48 -12.23
N ALA A 378 -1.06 1.63 -11.43
CA ALA A 378 -0.02 0.64 -11.13
C ALA A 378 0.71 1.05 -9.83
N PRO A 379 1.51 0.16 -9.21
CA PRO A 379 2.43 0.51 -8.13
C PRO A 379 3.24 1.77 -8.45
N GLY A 380 3.22 2.75 -7.55
CA GLY A 380 3.95 4.00 -7.76
C GLY A 380 3.39 4.94 -8.83
N LEU A 381 2.32 4.60 -9.55
CA LEU A 381 1.79 5.41 -10.65
C LEU A 381 0.32 5.78 -10.42
N ALA A 382 0.06 7.09 -10.31
CA ALA A 382 -1.29 7.64 -10.22
C ALA A 382 -1.61 8.55 -11.40
N GLU A 383 -2.82 8.45 -11.95
CA GLU A 383 -3.26 9.27 -13.08
C GLU A 383 -4.60 9.97 -12.84
N ALA A 384 -4.76 11.14 -13.48
CA ALA A 384 -6.04 11.81 -13.61
C ALA A 384 -6.24 12.45 -14.99
N LYS A 385 -7.40 12.21 -15.58
CA LYS A 385 -7.90 13.00 -16.72
C LYS A 385 -8.24 14.41 -16.23
N SER A 386 -7.56 15.42 -16.77
CA SER A 386 -7.75 16.82 -16.39
C SER A 386 -7.28 17.73 -17.52
N ALA A 387 -8.22 18.20 -18.32
CA ALA A 387 -7.90 19.01 -19.49
C ALA A 387 -7.42 20.42 -19.10
N ALA A 388 -6.42 20.90 -19.84
CA ALA A 388 -6.03 22.31 -19.82
C ALA A 388 -5.69 22.77 -21.24
N THR A 389 -5.96 24.05 -21.53
CA THR A 389 -5.53 24.69 -22.79
C THR A 389 -4.45 25.70 -22.47
N VAL A 390 -3.31 25.58 -23.14
CA VAL A 390 -2.27 26.61 -23.17
C VAL A 390 -2.29 27.33 -24.50
N HIS A 391 -1.98 28.62 -24.46
CA HIS A 391 -1.75 29.43 -25.64
C HIS A 391 -0.24 29.58 -25.84
N PHE A 392 0.25 29.15 -26.99
CA PHE A 392 1.60 29.38 -27.48
C PHE A 392 1.67 30.73 -28.19
N TYR A 393 2.75 31.48 -27.98
CA TYR A 393 3.10 32.68 -28.73
C TYR A 393 4.61 32.74 -28.97
N ALA A 394 5.05 33.08 -30.18
CA ALA A 394 6.46 33.34 -30.52
C ALA A 394 6.59 34.32 -31.71
N ARG A 395 7.71 35.03 -31.80
CA ARG A 395 8.05 35.92 -32.94
C ARG A 395 8.79 35.15 -34.05
N ASP A 396 8.53 35.51 -35.30
CA ASP A 396 9.31 35.05 -36.46
C ASP A 396 10.58 35.90 -36.59
N ALA A 397 11.74 35.26 -36.71
CA ALA A 397 13.04 35.93 -36.80
C ALA A 397 13.29 36.60 -38.17
N ARG A 398 12.45 36.32 -39.17
CA ARG A 398 12.69 36.73 -40.58
C ARG A 398 11.79 37.86 -41.04
N VAL A 399 10.71 38.14 -40.32
CA VAL A 399 9.73 39.17 -40.67
C VAL A 399 9.39 39.94 -39.41
N SER A 400 9.86 41.18 -39.33
CA SER A 400 9.58 42.06 -38.18
C SER A 400 8.06 42.20 -37.96
N GLY A 401 7.64 42.27 -36.71
CA GLY A 401 6.23 42.31 -36.32
C GLY A 401 5.44 41.00 -36.50
N ARG A 402 5.93 40.00 -37.26
CA ARG A 402 5.21 38.72 -37.45
C ARG A 402 5.32 37.84 -36.20
N TYR A 403 4.17 37.36 -35.74
CA TYR A 403 4.05 36.43 -34.62
C TYR A 403 3.30 35.16 -35.04
N TRP A 404 3.61 34.06 -34.37
CA TRP A 404 2.99 32.76 -34.50
C TRP A 404 2.34 32.39 -33.18
N PHE A 405 1.09 31.94 -33.24
CA PHE A 405 0.34 31.49 -32.07
C PHE A 405 -0.37 30.17 -32.33
N LYS A 406 -0.64 29.41 -31.26
CA LYS A 406 -1.42 28.17 -31.32
C LYS A 406 -1.98 27.81 -29.95
N ASP A 407 -3.25 27.41 -29.90
CA ASP A 407 -3.78 26.74 -28.70
C ASP A 407 -3.38 25.25 -28.72
N VAL A 408 -2.87 24.76 -27.59
CA VAL A 408 -2.55 23.34 -27.38
C VAL A 408 -3.35 22.84 -26.17
N LYS A 409 -4.09 21.75 -26.37
CA LYS A 409 -4.81 21.05 -25.30
C LYS A 409 -3.94 19.89 -24.81
N LEU A 410 -3.88 19.72 -23.49
CA LEU A 410 -3.41 18.50 -22.83
C LEU A 410 -4.61 17.77 -22.21
N GLN A 411 -4.49 16.47 -22.03
CA GLN A 411 -5.56 15.56 -21.63
C GLN A 411 -5.50 15.17 -20.15
N GLY A 412 -4.30 15.06 -19.57
CA GLY A 412 -4.17 14.56 -18.21
C GLY A 412 -2.83 14.76 -17.53
N VAL A 413 -2.71 14.09 -16.38
CA VAL A 413 -1.61 14.17 -15.44
C VAL A 413 -1.25 12.76 -14.98
N SER A 414 0.00 12.34 -15.17
CA SER A 414 0.58 11.15 -14.55
C SER A 414 1.52 11.58 -13.42
N ALA A 415 1.45 10.88 -12.29
CA ALA A 415 2.23 11.16 -11.09
C ALA A 415 2.95 9.91 -10.61
N LEU A 416 4.29 9.98 -10.56
CA LEU A 416 5.16 8.95 -10.02
C LEU A 416 5.39 9.20 -8.53
N ILE A 417 5.01 8.24 -7.70
CA ILE A 417 5.02 8.29 -6.23
C ILE A 417 6.23 7.50 -5.74
N GLY A 418 7.32 8.20 -5.43
CA GLY A 418 8.47 7.63 -4.76
C GLY A 418 8.30 7.56 -3.24
N SER A 419 9.30 7.00 -2.55
CA SER A 419 9.33 6.86 -1.09
C SER A 419 9.17 8.18 -0.32
N SER A 420 9.66 9.29 -0.87
CA SER A 420 9.69 10.61 -0.20
C SER A 420 9.27 11.79 -1.08
N LYS A 421 9.06 11.58 -2.39
CA LYS A 421 8.78 12.63 -3.37
C LYS A 421 7.77 12.14 -4.41
N VAL A 422 6.99 13.09 -4.94
CA VAL A 422 6.08 12.86 -6.06
C VAL A 422 6.57 13.68 -7.25
N SER A 423 6.74 13.03 -8.40
CA SER A 423 7.12 13.63 -9.69
C SER A 423 5.91 13.62 -10.62
N VAL A 424 5.74 14.65 -11.45
CA VAL A 424 4.56 14.79 -12.33
C VAL A 424 4.97 15.07 -13.78
N THR A 425 4.26 14.40 -14.68
CA THR A 425 4.28 14.58 -16.14
C THR A 425 2.86 14.87 -16.62
N PHE A 426 2.73 15.78 -17.58
CA PHE A 426 1.48 16.03 -18.30
C PHE A 426 1.50 15.35 -19.66
N TYR A 427 0.32 14.96 -20.15
CA TYR A 427 0.07 14.35 -21.46
C TYR A 427 -1.17 14.96 -22.13
#